data_AF-A0A2E2IV98-F1
#
_entry.id   AF-A0A2E2IV98-F1
#
_cell.length_a   1.000
_cell.length_b   1.000
_cell.length_c   1.000
_cell.angle_alpha   90.00
_cell.angle_beta   90.00
_cell.angle_gamma   90.00
#
_symmetry.space_group_name_H-M   'P 1'
#
loop_
_entity.id
_entity.type
_entity.pdbx_description
1 polymer ?
#
loop_
_entity_poly.entity_id
_entity_poly.type
_entity_poly.pdbx_seq_one_letter_code
_entity_poly.pdbx_strand_id
1 'polypeptide(L)'
;MIEQVDFLVRMIAMGAALMLMAQVVAGDMNEKLKFPMVAMIIGVMAYLIESSNLMVADSPLDPWINLVAIATPFWIWLVARRMFDFEPERRLALAALAALLVGWVIDNFVPGSGQLGFYLLHVISLVLIGDLLRLGMQIRKQGLGPDRGAVRLTLPLLIGELAGVVLLTEMIGGSAILHPMLSLASGILILMLALFAGLAMLRTEPELLGAIRPYSPASKPDASDGETSEESKRK
;
A
#
# COMPACT_ATOMS: atom_id res chain seq x y z
N MET A 1 23.17 -21.82 -0.49
CA MET A 1 23.72 -20.50 -0.12
C MET A 1 22.76 -19.36 -0.43
N ILE A 2 22.28 -19.20 -1.68
CA ILE A 2 21.31 -18.13 -2.02
C ILE A 2 20.03 -18.20 -1.19
N GLU A 3 19.47 -19.39 -0.96
CA GLU A 3 18.26 -19.55 -0.13
C GLU A 3 18.47 -19.11 1.33
N GLN A 4 19.67 -19.31 1.88
CA GLN A 4 19.99 -18.86 3.25
C GLN A 4 20.11 -17.34 3.31
N VAL A 5 20.64 -16.72 2.24
CA VAL A 5 20.69 -15.25 2.11
C VAL A 5 19.28 -14.69 1.95
N ASP A 6 18.44 -15.31 1.12
CA ASP A 6 17.02 -14.95 0.94
C ASP A 6 16.27 -14.99 2.27
N PHE A 7 16.39 -16.10 3.01
CA PHE A 7 15.83 -16.23 4.35
C PHE A 7 16.29 -15.11 5.30
N LEU A 8 17.60 -14.81 5.33
CA LEU A 8 18.14 -13.75 6.18
C LEU A 8 17.60 -12.37 5.79
N VAL A 9 17.55 -12.06 4.49
CA VAL A 9 16.99 -10.79 3.98
C VAL A 9 15.53 -10.65 4.40
N ARG A 10 14.73 -11.72 4.28
CA ARG A 10 13.32 -11.73 4.68
C ARG A 10 13.13 -11.56 6.19
N MET A 11 13.98 -12.18 7.01
CA MET A 11 14.00 -11.95 8.46
C MET A 11 14.28 -10.48 8.80
N ILE A 12 15.26 -9.87 8.13
CA ILE A 12 15.60 -8.45 8.32
C ILE A 12 14.43 -7.57 7.84
N ALA A 13 13.81 -7.90 6.70
CA ALA A 13 12.65 -7.19 6.16
C ALA A 13 11.45 -7.23 7.12
N MET A 14 11.18 -8.39 7.76
CA MET A 14 10.17 -8.49 8.80
C MET A 14 10.51 -7.63 10.02
N GLY A 15 11.77 -7.60 10.45
CA GLY A 15 12.22 -6.68 11.51
C GLY A 15 11.98 -5.20 11.17
N ALA A 16 12.28 -4.80 9.94
CA ALA A 16 12.01 -3.46 9.44
C ALA A 16 10.50 -3.17 9.35
N ALA A 17 9.69 -4.14 8.93
CA ALA A 17 8.24 -4.05 8.88
C ALA A 17 7.63 -3.89 10.29
N LEU A 18 8.11 -4.62 11.29
CA LEU A 18 7.69 -4.47 12.69
C LEU A 18 8.04 -3.08 13.23
N MET A 19 9.23 -2.57 12.93
CA MET A 19 9.62 -1.21 13.29
C MET A 19 8.71 -0.16 12.63
N LEU A 20 8.43 -0.32 11.33
CA LEU A 20 7.50 0.55 10.61
C LEU A 20 6.09 0.49 11.21
N MET A 21 5.62 -0.69 11.58
CA MET A 21 4.32 -0.84 12.25
C MET A 21 4.30 -0.11 13.59
N ALA A 22 5.35 -0.24 14.41
CA ALA A 22 5.45 0.47 15.66
C ALA A 22 5.43 2.00 15.45
N GLN A 23 6.11 2.51 14.42
CA GLN A 23 6.06 3.93 14.04
C GLN A 23 4.66 4.38 13.62
N VAL A 24 3.97 3.60 12.78
CA VAL A 24 2.59 3.89 12.36
C VAL A 24 1.64 3.90 13.57
N VAL A 25 1.80 2.95 14.49
CA VAL A 25 0.98 2.84 15.70
C VAL A 25 1.27 3.97 16.68
N ALA A 26 2.53 4.38 16.84
CA ALA A 26 2.92 5.49 17.71
C ALA A 26 2.64 6.87 17.10
N GLY A 27 2.61 6.96 15.77
CA GLY A 27 2.44 8.21 15.03
C GLY A 27 1.04 8.82 15.17
N ASP A 28 1.01 10.16 15.11
CA ASP A 28 -0.21 10.96 15.07
C ASP A 28 -0.70 11.05 13.62
N MET A 29 -1.40 10.00 13.18
CA MET A 29 -1.94 9.84 11.83
C MET A 29 -3.44 9.63 11.89
N ASN A 30 -4.14 10.01 10.82
CA ASN A 30 -5.58 9.77 10.67
C ASN A 30 -5.90 8.28 10.92
N GLU A 31 -6.83 8.01 11.84
CA GLU A 31 -7.26 6.64 12.20
C GLU A 31 -7.76 5.86 10.98
N LYS A 32 -8.36 6.55 10.00
CA LYS A 32 -8.78 5.96 8.73
C LYS A 32 -7.60 5.40 7.93
N LEU A 33 -6.38 5.90 8.09
CA LEU A 33 -5.20 5.41 7.38
C LEU A 33 -4.39 4.41 8.22
N LYS A 34 -4.39 4.61 9.54
CA LYS A 34 -3.64 3.80 10.51
C LYS A 34 -3.96 2.31 10.41
N PHE A 35 -5.24 1.95 10.48
CA PHE A 35 -5.65 0.54 10.43
C PHE A 35 -5.27 -0.16 9.10
N PRO A 36 -5.60 0.38 7.91
CA PRO A 36 -5.18 -0.22 6.65
C PRO A 36 -3.66 -0.36 6.50
N MET A 37 -2.86 0.60 6.97
CA MET A 37 -1.40 0.49 6.90
C MET A 37 -0.87 -0.62 7.78
N VAL A 38 -1.39 -0.77 9.02
CA VAL A 38 -1.01 -1.88 9.88
C VAL A 38 -1.40 -3.22 9.24
N ALA A 39 -2.61 -3.33 8.69
CA ALA A 39 -3.07 -4.52 7.99
C ALA A 39 -2.21 -4.83 6.75
N MET A 40 -1.81 -3.81 5.99
CA MET A 40 -0.88 -3.92 4.86
C MET A 40 0.48 -4.46 5.32
N ILE A 41 1.04 -3.92 6.41
CA ILE A 41 2.35 -4.35 6.93
C ILE A 41 2.29 -5.81 7.41
N ILE A 42 1.20 -6.19 8.10
CA ILE A 42 0.96 -7.59 8.50
C ILE A 42 0.87 -8.50 7.27
N GLY A 43 0.15 -8.06 6.23
CA GLY A 43 0.09 -8.75 4.94
C GLY A 43 1.48 -8.96 4.31
N VAL A 44 2.30 -7.91 4.26
CA VAL A 44 3.68 -8.01 3.74
C VAL A 44 4.51 -9.01 4.54
N MET A 45 4.39 -9.06 5.87
CA MET A 45 5.10 -10.07 6.67
C MET A 45 4.61 -11.49 6.37
N ALA A 46 3.29 -11.68 6.24
CA ALA A 46 2.74 -12.98 5.85
C ALA A 46 3.24 -13.41 4.46
N TYR A 47 3.28 -12.48 3.49
CA TYR A 47 3.86 -12.72 2.18
C TYR A 47 5.35 -13.08 2.26
N LEU A 48 6.13 -12.41 3.12
CA LEU A 48 7.56 -12.71 3.29
C LEU A 48 7.80 -14.13 3.84
N ILE A 49 6.89 -14.62 4.69
CA ILE A 49 6.90 -15.99 5.20
C ILE A 49 6.51 -16.96 4.10
N GLU A 50 5.38 -16.71 3.43
CA GLU A 50 4.81 -17.59 2.40
C GLU A 50 5.73 -17.78 1.19
N SER A 51 6.37 -16.70 0.72
CA SER A 51 7.21 -16.77 -0.48
C SER A 51 8.64 -17.27 -0.20
N SER A 52 8.92 -17.83 0.98
CA SER A 52 10.24 -18.32 1.39
C SER A 52 10.27 -19.84 1.57
N ASN A 53 11.12 -20.50 0.78
CA ASN A 53 11.36 -21.95 0.86
C ASN A 53 11.75 -22.45 2.26
N LEU A 54 12.40 -21.61 3.07
CA LEU A 54 12.92 -21.98 4.38
C LEU A 54 11.99 -21.59 5.55
N MET A 55 10.92 -20.83 5.28
CA MET A 55 9.96 -20.39 6.31
C MET A 55 8.62 -21.11 6.23
N VAL A 56 8.23 -21.57 5.04
CA VAL A 56 7.06 -22.43 4.89
C VAL A 56 7.38 -23.79 5.51
N ALA A 57 6.65 -24.13 6.57
CA ALA A 57 6.64 -25.47 7.12
C ALA A 57 5.25 -26.01 6.86
N ASP A 58 5.10 -27.14 6.15
CA ASP A 58 3.82 -27.79 5.85
C ASP A 58 2.92 -27.89 7.10
N SER A 59 2.14 -26.85 7.36
CA SER A 59 1.53 -26.58 8.65
C SER A 59 0.05 -26.34 8.44
N PRO A 60 -0.81 -26.76 9.38
CA PRO A 60 -2.23 -26.40 9.36
C PRO A 60 -2.49 -24.87 9.34
N LEU A 61 -1.47 -24.06 9.63
CA LEU A 61 -1.53 -22.61 9.57
C LEU A 61 -1.31 -22.02 8.18
N ASP A 62 -0.79 -22.78 7.21
CA ASP A 62 -0.42 -22.27 5.89
C ASP A 62 -1.58 -21.60 5.14
N PRO A 63 -2.81 -22.16 5.12
CA PRO A 63 -3.95 -21.49 4.48
C PRO A 63 -4.26 -20.13 5.09
N TRP A 64 -4.00 -19.96 6.39
CA TRP A 64 -4.23 -18.69 7.09
C TRP A 64 -3.13 -17.68 6.82
N ILE A 65 -1.88 -18.13 6.73
CA ILE A 65 -0.76 -17.27 6.32
C ILE A 65 -0.99 -16.79 4.89
N ASN A 66 -1.35 -17.70 3.98
CA ASN A 66 -1.74 -17.40 2.61
C ASN A 66 -2.91 -16.40 2.57
N LEU A 67 -3.97 -16.57 3.37
CA LEU A 67 -5.08 -15.60 3.44
C LEU A 67 -4.60 -14.18 3.79
N VAL A 68 -3.70 -14.07 4.77
CA VAL A 68 -3.18 -12.76 5.20
C VAL A 68 -2.28 -12.17 4.11
N ALA A 69 -1.47 -12.98 3.45
CA ALA A 69 -0.59 -12.56 2.37
C ALA A 69 -1.37 -12.11 1.11
N ILE A 70 -2.38 -12.88 0.67
CA ILE A 70 -3.19 -12.53 -0.51
C ILE A 70 -4.13 -11.34 -0.26
N ALA A 71 -4.37 -10.98 1.00
CA ALA A 71 -5.06 -9.75 1.35
C ALA A 71 -4.17 -8.50 1.19
N THR A 72 -2.85 -8.65 1.08
CA THR A 72 -1.90 -7.53 0.99
C THR A 72 -2.22 -6.55 -0.14
N PRO A 73 -2.47 -6.99 -1.40
CA PRO A 73 -2.80 -6.09 -2.50
C PRO A 73 -4.07 -5.27 -2.26
N PHE A 74 -5.06 -5.84 -1.55
CA PHE A 74 -6.26 -5.11 -1.14
C PHE A 74 -5.93 -4.00 -0.13
N TRP A 75 -5.08 -4.28 0.85
CA TRP A 75 -4.66 -3.26 1.82
C TRP A 75 -3.78 -2.18 1.18
N ILE A 76 -2.87 -2.55 0.28
CA ILE A 76 -2.09 -1.61 -0.54
C ILE A 76 -3.03 -0.68 -1.32
N TRP A 77 -4.02 -1.26 -2.01
CA TRP A 77 -5.02 -0.51 -2.76
C TRP A 77 -5.81 0.47 -1.88
N LEU A 78 -6.27 0.01 -0.71
CA LEU A 78 -7.03 0.84 0.21
C LEU A 78 -6.20 1.98 0.82
N VAL A 79 -4.95 1.70 1.22
CA VAL A 79 -3.99 2.69 1.72
C VAL A 79 -3.74 3.75 0.67
N ALA A 80 -3.40 3.34 -0.56
CA ALA A 80 -3.10 4.27 -1.64
C ALA A 80 -4.28 5.19 -1.96
N ARG A 81 -5.48 4.61 -2.09
CA ARG A 81 -6.71 5.37 -2.35
C ARG A 81 -7.01 6.38 -1.26
N ARG A 82 -6.81 6.02 0.02
CA ARG A 82 -6.97 6.93 1.15
C ARG A 82 -5.89 8.02 1.18
N MET A 83 -4.64 7.70 0.83
CA MET A 83 -3.56 8.69 0.72
C MET A 83 -3.79 9.69 -0.41
N PHE A 84 -4.52 9.28 -1.44
CA PHE A 84 -4.96 10.14 -2.55
C PHE A 84 -6.25 10.90 -2.27
N ASP A 85 -6.83 10.80 -1.06
CA ASP A 85 -8.13 11.36 -0.70
C ASP A 85 -9.32 10.83 -1.55
N PHE A 86 -9.18 9.66 -2.19
CA PHE A 86 -10.22 8.98 -2.98
C PHE A 86 -10.76 7.75 -2.26
N GLU A 87 -11.66 7.95 -1.30
CA GLU A 87 -12.27 6.85 -0.55
C GLU A 87 -13.06 5.92 -1.51
N PRO A 88 -12.76 4.61 -1.57
CA PRO A 88 -13.48 3.71 -2.46
C PRO A 88 -14.92 3.52 -1.99
N GLU A 89 -15.84 3.32 -2.93
CA GLU A 89 -17.19 2.93 -2.60
C GLU A 89 -17.19 1.64 -1.76
N ARG A 90 -17.94 1.65 -0.65
CA ARG A 90 -17.99 0.50 0.28
C ARG A 90 -18.35 -0.81 -0.44
N ARG A 91 -19.23 -0.74 -1.45
CA ARG A 91 -19.63 -1.89 -2.25
C ARG A 91 -18.46 -2.47 -3.06
N LEU A 92 -17.64 -1.62 -3.66
CA LEU A 92 -16.46 -2.04 -4.42
C LEU A 92 -15.42 -2.68 -3.49
N ALA A 93 -15.16 -2.08 -2.33
CA ALA A 93 -14.23 -2.65 -1.36
C ALA A 93 -14.70 -4.02 -0.84
N LEU A 94 -16.01 -4.17 -0.56
CA LEU A 94 -16.58 -5.45 -0.16
C LEU A 94 -16.56 -6.48 -1.28
N ALA A 95 -16.82 -6.07 -2.53
CA ALA A 95 -16.75 -6.96 -3.69
C ALA A 95 -15.32 -7.47 -3.93
N ALA A 96 -14.32 -6.60 -3.81
CA ALA A 96 -12.91 -6.98 -3.90
C ALA A 96 -12.52 -7.98 -2.81
N LEU A 97 -12.91 -7.71 -1.56
CA LEU A 97 -12.64 -8.61 -0.44
C LEU A 97 -13.35 -9.96 -0.61
N ALA A 98 -14.62 -9.95 -1.05
CA ALA A 98 -15.37 -11.17 -1.31
C ALA A 98 -14.73 -11.98 -2.44
N ALA A 99 -14.26 -11.33 -3.51
CA ALA A 99 -13.57 -12.00 -4.61
C ALA A 99 -12.26 -12.66 -4.13
N LEU A 100 -11.47 -11.98 -3.29
CA LEU A 100 -10.26 -12.55 -2.69
C LEU A 100 -10.59 -13.74 -1.78
N LEU A 101 -11.62 -13.64 -0.94
CA LEU A 101 -12.05 -14.74 -0.08
C LEU A 101 -12.53 -15.96 -0.88
N VAL A 102 -13.29 -15.73 -1.95
CA VAL A 102 -13.73 -16.81 -2.84
C VAL A 102 -12.52 -17.47 -3.51
N GLY A 103 -11.59 -16.67 -4.03
CA GLY A 103 -10.34 -17.19 -4.62
C GLY A 103 -9.54 -18.01 -3.62
N TRP A 104 -9.41 -17.54 -2.38
CA TRP A 104 -8.72 -18.24 -1.30
C TRP A 104 -9.38 -19.58 -0.96
N VAL A 105 -10.72 -19.63 -0.88
CA VAL A 105 -11.45 -20.88 -0.65
C VAL A 105 -11.20 -21.89 -1.77
N ILE A 106 -11.23 -21.44 -3.02
CA ILE A 106 -10.98 -22.28 -4.19
C ILE A 106 -9.54 -22.80 -4.21
N ASP A 107 -8.58 -21.97 -3.80
CA ASP A 107 -7.16 -22.31 -3.78
C ASP A 107 -6.84 -23.38 -2.71
N ASN A 108 -7.37 -23.22 -1.50
CA ASN A 108 -6.95 -24.00 -0.33
C ASN A 108 -7.88 -25.19 0.01
N PHE A 109 -9.17 -25.12 -0.31
CA PHE A 109 -10.17 -26.08 0.21
C PHE A 109 -10.91 -26.87 -0.86
N VAL A 110 -10.80 -26.49 -2.14
CA VAL A 110 -11.44 -27.19 -3.24
C VAL A 110 -10.42 -28.14 -3.89
N PRO A 111 -10.63 -29.48 -3.83
CA PRO A 111 -9.67 -30.44 -4.35
C PRO A 111 -9.47 -30.28 -5.87
N GLY A 112 -8.21 -30.23 -6.30
CA GLY A 112 -7.85 -30.16 -7.72
C GLY A 112 -7.96 -28.77 -8.36
N SER A 113 -8.32 -27.73 -7.61
CA SER A 113 -8.45 -26.36 -8.13
C SER A 113 -7.40 -25.36 -7.63
N GLY A 114 -6.35 -25.81 -6.93
CA GLY A 114 -5.29 -24.91 -6.43
C GLY A 114 -4.72 -23.99 -7.51
N GLN A 115 -4.38 -24.53 -8.69
CA GLN A 115 -3.86 -23.69 -9.77
C GLN A 115 -4.88 -22.64 -10.28
N LEU A 116 -6.18 -22.97 -10.29
CA LEU A 116 -7.24 -22.02 -10.64
C LEU A 116 -7.39 -20.93 -9.56
N GLY A 117 -7.37 -21.32 -8.29
CA GLY A 117 -7.43 -20.42 -7.14
C GLY A 117 -6.26 -19.43 -7.14
N PHE A 118 -5.04 -19.94 -7.29
CA PHE A 118 -3.82 -19.18 -7.49
C PHE A 118 -3.98 -18.09 -8.57
N TYR A 119 -4.36 -18.47 -9.79
CA TYR A 119 -4.51 -17.49 -10.88
C TYR A 119 -5.64 -16.50 -10.63
N LEU A 120 -6.76 -16.94 -10.07
CA LEU A 120 -7.87 -16.06 -9.75
C LEU A 120 -7.45 -14.98 -8.74
N LEU A 121 -6.73 -15.35 -7.69
CA LEU A 121 -6.19 -14.45 -6.69
C LEU A 121 -5.21 -13.44 -7.30
N HIS A 122 -4.33 -13.89 -8.19
CA HIS A 122 -3.36 -13.03 -8.88
C HIS A 122 -4.06 -12.02 -9.79
N VAL A 123 -5.04 -12.46 -10.58
CA VAL A 123 -5.81 -11.57 -11.47
C VAL A 123 -6.57 -10.51 -10.67
N ILE A 124 -7.26 -10.89 -9.59
CA ILE A 124 -7.97 -9.94 -8.74
C ILE A 124 -7.00 -8.92 -8.14
N SER A 125 -5.86 -9.39 -7.64
CA SER A 125 -4.82 -8.54 -7.07
C SER A 125 -4.23 -7.57 -8.08
N LEU A 126 -3.93 -8.04 -9.30
CA LEU A 126 -3.45 -7.21 -10.40
C LEU A 126 -4.47 -6.17 -10.84
N VAL A 127 -5.77 -6.48 -10.81
CA VAL A 127 -6.83 -5.50 -11.08
C VAL A 127 -6.83 -4.38 -10.04
N LEU A 128 -6.65 -4.72 -8.75
CA LEU A 128 -6.56 -3.73 -7.67
C LEU A 128 -5.31 -2.84 -7.83
N ILE A 129 -4.15 -3.44 -8.11
CA ILE A 129 -2.92 -2.70 -8.37
C ILE A 129 -3.05 -1.84 -9.64
N GLY A 130 -3.68 -2.36 -10.70
CA GLY A 130 -3.93 -1.63 -11.94
C GLY A 130 -4.83 -0.42 -11.75
N ASP A 131 -5.87 -0.53 -10.93
CA ASP A 131 -6.73 0.60 -10.55
C ASP A 131 -5.96 1.67 -9.75
N LEU A 132 -5.11 1.26 -8.81
CA LEU A 132 -4.21 2.15 -8.07
C LEU A 132 -3.29 2.92 -9.02
N LEU A 133 -2.59 2.22 -9.92
CA LEU A 133 -1.64 2.82 -10.87
C LEU A 133 -2.37 3.78 -11.82
N ARG A 134 -3.55 3.39 -12.30
CA ARG A 134 -4.41 4.25 -13.13
C ARG A 134 -4.75 5.55 -12.39
N LEU A 135 -5.19 5.45 -11.13
CA LEU A 135 -5.56 6.61 -10.32
C LEU A 135 -4.36 7.53 -10.07
N GLY A 136 -3.21 6.98 -9.69
CA GLY A 136 -1.99 7.77 -9.48
C GLY A 136 -1.51 8.49 -10.73
N MET A 137 -1.60 7.86 -11.91
CA MET A 137 -1.30 8.51 -13.18
C MET A 137 -2.28 9.66 -13.51
N GLN A 138 -3.57 9.50 -13.20
CA GLN A 138 -4.57 10.57 -13.40
C GLN A 138 -4.28 11.77 -12.50
N ILE A 139 -3.98 11.53 -11.22
CA ILE A 139 -3.63 12.57 -10.26
C ILE A 139 -2.36 13.30 -10.70
N ARG A 140 -1.33 12.56 -11.15
CA ARG A 140 -0.08 13.15 -11.66
C ARG A 140 -0.33 14.07 -12.86
N LYS A 141 -1.23 13.69 -13.77
CA LYS A 141 -1.60 14.50 -14.95
C LYS A 141 -2.40 15.75 -14.60
N GLN A 142 -3.24 15.68 -13.57
CA GLN A 142 -4.08 16.80 -13.15
C GLN A 142 -3.30 17.89 -12.39
N GLY A 143 -2.07 17.59 -11.96
CA GLY A 143 -1.23 18.53 -11.21
C GLY A 143 -1.76 18.71 -9.80
N LEU A 144 -1.15 18.00 -8.84
CA LEU A 144 -1.34 18.33 -7.44
C LEU A 144 -0.73 19.72 -7.21
N GLY A 145 -1.46 20.63 -6.56
CA GLY A 145 -0.93 21.96 -6.20
C GLY A 145 0.40 21.87 -5.43
N PRO A 146 1.22 22.93 -5.43
CA PRO A 146 2.63 22.92 -5.01
C PRO A 146 2.92 22.37 -3.60
N ASP A 147 1.92 22.35 -2.70
CA ASP A 147 2.07 21.90 -1.30
C ASP A 147 1.65 20.44 -1.03
N ARG A 148 1.07 19.73 -2.00
CA ARG A 148 0.60 18.35 -1.80
C ARG A 148 1.69 17.36 -2.21
N GLY A 149 2.60 17.19 -1.25
CA GLY A 149 3.85 16.43 -1.25
C GLY A 149 4.01 15.29 -2.26
N ALA A 150 5.09 15.38 -3.05
CA ALA A 150 5.62 14.30 -3.88
C ALA A 150 5.68 12.95 -3.17
N VAL A 151 5.88 12.93 -1.84
CA VAL A 151 5.90 11.72 -1.01
C VAL A 151 4.54 11.00 -0.97
N ARG A 152 3.42 11.72 -0.85
CA ARG A 152 2.06 11.14 -0.83
C ARG A 152 1.72 10.42 -2.13
N LEU A 153 2.23 10.91 -3.24
CA LEU A 153 2.00 10.31 -4.55
C LEU A 153 3.00 9.19 -4.85
N THR A 154 4.27 9.41 -4.53
CA THR A 154 5.37 8.50 -4.92
C THR A 154 5.35 7.21 -4.11
N LEU A 155 5.15 7.27 -2.79
CA LEU A 155 5.26 6.08 -1.94
C LEU A 155 4.20 5.02 -2.29
N PRO A 156 2.90 5.33 -2.41
CA PRO A 156 1.90 4.32 -2.77
C PRO A 156 2.10 3.77 -4.18
N LEU A 157 2.61 4.58 -5.11
CA LEU A 157 2.90 4.12 -6.47
C LEU A 157 4.08 3.14 -6.50
N LEU A 158 5.16 3.41 -5.74
CA LEU A 158 6.29 2.48 -5.63
C LEU A 158 5.87 1.15 -4.99
N ILE A 159 5.05 1.20 -3.93
CA ILE A 159 4.51 -0.01 -3.30
C ILE A 159 3.63 -0.79 -4.28
N GLY A 160 2.73 -0.10 -4.99
CA GLY A 160 1.86 -0.71 -5.98
C GLY A 160 2.64 -1.31 -7.16
N GLU A 161 3.64 -0.61 -7.67
CA GLU A 161 4.50 -1.09 -8.76
C GLU A 161 5.29 -2.33 -8.35
N LEU A 162 5.92 -2.33 -7.18
CA LEU A 162 6.64 -3.49 -6.65
C LEU A 162 5.69 -4.69 -6.50
N ALA A 163 4.53 -4.50 -5.89
CA ALA A 163 3.53 -5.55 -5.75
C ALA A 163 3.06 -6.09 -7.10
N GLY A 164 2.85 -5.21 -8.09
CA GLY A 164 2.49 -5.59 -9.45
C GLY A 164 3.58 -6.43 -10.14
N VAL A 165 4.84 -6.05 -10.01
CA VAL A 165 5.99 -6.80 -10.55
C VAL A 165 6.04 -8.20 -9.93
N VAL A 166 5.95 -8.29 -8.61
CA VAL A 166 5.95 -9.56 -7.88
C VAL A 166 4.81 -10.48 -8.36
N LEU A 167 3.58 -9.97 -8.39
CA LEU A 167 2.41 -10.74 -8.84
C LEU A 167 2.54 -11.21 -10.30
N LEU A 168 3.07 -10.36 -11.19
CA LEU A 168 3.30 -10.75 -12.58
C LEU A 168 4.36 -11.85 -12.70
N THR A 169 5.44 -11.76 -11.93
CA THR A 169 6.49 -12.77 -11.94
C THR A 169 6.00 -14.11 -11.40
N GLU A 170 5.19 -14.11 -10.34
CA GLU A 170 4.57 -15.31 -9.78
C GLU A 170 3.57 -15.91 -10.78
N MET A 171 2.74 -15.07 -11.41
CA MET A 171 1.79 -15.54 -12.43
C MET A 171 2.48 -16.19 -13.64
N ILE A 172 3.64 -15.67 -14.08
CA ILE A 172 4.42 -16.26 -15.18
C ILE A 172 5.13 -17.54 -14.73
N GLY A 173 5.66 -17.56 -13.50
CA GLY A 173 6.31 -18.74 -12.92
C GLY A 173 5.34 -19.88 -12.59
N GLY A 174 4.05 -19.57 -12.46
CA GLY A 174 3.01 -20.48 -12.00
C GLY A 174 3.03 -20.67 -10.49
N SER A 175 2.25 -21.63 -9.99
CA SER A 175 2.17 -21.93 -8.55
C SER A 175 3.43 -22.57 -7.96
N ALA A 176 4.49 -22.70 -8.74
CA ALA A 176 5.79 -23.16 -8.26
C ALA A 176 6.49 -22.01 -7.53
N ILE A 177 7.26 -22.34 -6.50
CA ILE A 177 8.01 -21.35 -5.73
C ILE A 177 8.96 -20.61 -6.68
N LEU A 178 8.97 -19.27 -6.56
CA LEU A 178 9.80 -18.38 -7.37
C LEU A 178 11.25 -18.88 -7.44
N HIS A 179 11.87 -18.69 -8.61
CA HIS A 179 13.28 -18.97 -8.78
C HIS A 179 14.10 -18.27 -7.67
N PRO A 180 15.08 -18.92 -7.01
CA PRO A 180 15.71 -18.39 -5.80
C PRO A 180 16.26 -16.96 -5.91
N MET A 181 16.74 -16.59 -7.11
CA MET A 181 17.21 -15.24 -7.40
C MET A 181 16.09 -14.19 -7.44
N LEU A 182 14.92 -14.55 -7.98
CA LEU A 182 13.76 -13.67 -8.03
C LEU A 182 13.16 -13.49 -6.63
N SER A 183 13.11 -14.57 -5.84
CA SER A 183 12.73 -14.51 -4.41
C SER A 183 13.66 -13.57 -3.64
N LEU A 184 14.98 -13.72 -3.81
CA LEU A 184 15.95 -12.85 -3.15
C LEU A 184 15.80 -11.39 -3.59
N ALA A 185 15.61 -11.14 -4.90
CA ALA A 185 15.42 -9.79 -5.41
C ALA A 185 14.15 -9.14 -4.86
N SER A 186 13.03 -9.86 -4.79
CA SER A 186 11.79 -9.34 -4.20
C SER A 186 11.97 -9.05 -2.71
N GLY A 187 12.63 -9.95 -1.96
CA GLY A 187 12.97 -9.74 -0.55
C GLY A 187 13.82 -8.48 -0.32
N ILE A 188 14.85 -8.26 -1.16
CA ILE A 188 15.70 -7.06 -1.09
C ILE A 188 14.88 -5.79 -1.39
N LEU A 189 14.02 -5.82 -2.41
CA LEU A 189 13.19 -4.67 -2.78
C LEU A 189 12.17 -4.34 -1.69
N ILE A 190 11.52 -5.34 -1.10
CA ILE A 190 10.61 -5.16 0.04
C ILE A 190 11.36 -4.56 1.24
N LEU A 191 12.56 -5.06 1.55
CA LEU A 191 13.40 -4.50 2.61
C LEU A 191 13.74 -3.03 2.35
N MET A 192 14.23 -2.70 1.14
CA MET A 192 14.56 -1.32 0.78
C MET A 192 13.34 -0.40 0.92
N LEU A 193 12.16 -0.87 0.51
CA LEU A 193 10.93 -0.11 0.60
C LEU A 193 10.47 0.09 2.04
N ALA A 194 10.58 -0.94 2.88
CA ALA A 194 10.27 -0.84 4.31
C ALA A 194 11.20 0.16 5.02
N LEU A 195 12.51 0.12 4.71
CA LEU A 195 13.48 1.07 5.24
C LEU A 195 13.21 2.50 4.75
N PHE A 196 12.90 2.68 3.47
CA PHE A 196 12.56 3.97 2.90
C PHE A 196 11.28 4.54 3.50
N ALA A 197 10.24 3.71 3.66
CA ALA A 197 9.00 4.08 4.32
C ALA A 197 9.24 4.48 5.78
N GLY A 198 10.06 3.72 6.52
CA GLY A 198 10.41 4.05 7.91
C GLY A 198 11.20 5.36 8.01
N LEU A 199 12.15 5.60 7.11
CA LEU A 199 12.88 6.86 7.04
C LEU A 199 11.95 8.03 6.67
N ALA A 200 11.03 7.82 5.74
CA ALA A 200 10.02 8.80 5.38
C ALA A 200 9.16 9.14 6.60
N MET A 201 8.61 8.16 7.32
CA MET A 201 7.82 8.39 8.54
C MET A 201 8.57 9.20 9.59
N LEU A 202 9.87 8.95 9.78
CA LEU A 202 10.70 9.71 10.73
C LEU A 202 10.95 11.17 10.32
N ARG A 203 10.90 11.49 9.01
CA ARG A 203 11.17 12.83 8.47
C ARG A 203 9.92 13.63 8.14
N THR A 204 8.77 12.98 8.06
CA THR A 204 7.54 13.59 7.54
C THR A 204 6.80 14.31 8.67
N GLU A 205 6.54 15.61 8.51
CA GLU A 205 5.66 16.35 9.42
C GLU A 205 4.24 15.75 9.39
N PRO A 206 3.53 15.65 10.54
CA PRO A 206 2.19 15.03 10.62
C PRO A 206 1.17 15.60 9.61
N GLU A 207 1.35 16.87 9.21
CA GLU A 207 0.53 17.54 8.18
C GLU A 207 0.54 16.80 6.84
N LEU A 208 1.67 16.21 6.46
CA LEU A 208 1.85 15.49 5.21
C LEU A 208 1.28 14.06 5.26
N LEU A 209 0.81 13.58 6.41
CA LEU A 209 0.23 12.24 6.60
C LEU A 209 -1.29 12.24 6.86
N GLY A 210 -1.92 13.40 6.74
CA GLY A 210 -3.39 13.53 6.79
C GLY A 210 -3.90 14.34 7.97
N ALA A 211 -3.13 15.32 8.47
CA ALA A 211 -3.61 16.17 9.55
C ALA A 211 -4.95 16.81 9.18
N ILE A 212 -5.86 16.74 10.14
CA ILE A 212 -7.18 17.34 10.09
C ILE A 212 -6.99 18.85 10.09
N ARG A 213 -7.13 19.50 8.92
CA ARG A 213 -7.61 20.89 8.93
C ARG A 213 -9.14 20.82 8.91
N PRO A 214 -9.84 21.36 9.91
CA PRO A 214 -11.23 21.74 9.69
C PRO A 214 -11.22 22.62 8.45
N TYR A 215 -12.09 22.32 7.49
CA TYR A 215 -12.41 23.27 6.45
C TYR A 215 -12.93 24.54 7.15
N SER A 216 -12.04 25.51 7.35
CA SER A 216 -12.44 26.89 7.59
C SER A 216 -12.67 27.46 6.19
N PRO A 217 -13.92 27.72 5.77
CA PRO A 217 -14.12 28.48 4.56
C PRO A 217 -13.37 29.78 4.77
N ALA A 218 -12.35 30.00 3.93
CA ALA A 218 -11.54 31.20 3.97
C ALA A 218 -12.46 32.39 4.18
N SER A 219 -12.18 33.13 5.25
CA SER A 219 -12.59 34.51 5.42
C SER A 219 -12.58 35.16 4.05
N LYS A 220 -13.76 35.63 3.62
CA LYS A 220 -13.86 36.55 2.50
C LYS A 220 -12.72 37.56 2.65
N PRO A 221 -11.94 37.86 1.60
CA PRO A 221 -11.03 38.98 1.68
C PRO A 221 -11.87 40.20 2.04
N ASP A 222 -11.55 40.83 3.17
CA ASP A 222 -12.04 42.16 3.52
C ASP A 222 -11.60 43.10 2.41
N ALA A 223 -12.43 43.22 1.37
CA ALA A 223 -12.39 44.30 0.41
C ALA A 223 -13.07 45.50 1.06
N SER A 224 -12.42 46.07 2.06
CA SER A 224 -12.74 47.38 2.60
C SER A 224 -11.61 47.79 3.53
N ASP A 225 -10.49 48.21 2.94
CA ASP A 225 -9.69 49.32 3.45
C ASP A 225 -8.71 49.74 2.36
N GLY A 226 -8.85 50.97 1.86
CA GLY A 226 -7.79 51.60 1.07
C GLY A 226 -8.16 52.46 -0.14
N GLU A 227 -9.32 53.13 -0.19
CA GLU A 227 -9.41 54.40 -0.93
C GLU A 227 -9.24 55.55 0.05
N THR A 228 -7.98 55.87 0.35
CA THR A 228 -7.63 57.18 0.91
C THR A 228 -7.02 58.04 -0.18
N SER A 229 -7.61 59.23 -0.32
CA SER A 229 -6.93 60.48 -0.65
C SER A 229 -6.55 60.71 -2.11
N GLU A 230 -7.38 61.47 -2.83
CA GLU A 230 -7.06 62.81 -3.38
C GLU A 230 -8.06 63.21 -4.48
N GLU A 231 -9.08 64.02 -4.17
CA GLU A 231 -9.44 65.15 -5.05
C GLU A 231 -10.46 66.13 -4.42
N SER A 232 -10.11 67.42 -4.46
CA SER A 232 -11.02 68.58 -4.48
C SER A 232 -11.78 68.92 -3.18
N LYS A 233 -11.26 69.75 -2.25
CA LYS A 233 -11.14 71.22 -2.33
C LYS A 233 -12.27 71.91 -3.12
N ARG A 234 -13.03 72.77 -2.41
CA ARG A 234 -14.02 73.77 -2.89
C ARG A 234 -15.37 73.13 -3.25
N LYS A 235 -16.50 73.40 -2.59
CA LYS A 235 -17.06 74.67 -2.10
C LYS A 235 -18.16 74.35 -1.08
#